data_AF-A0AAJ0DD98-F1
#
_entry.id   AF-A0AAJ0DD98-F1
#
_cell.length_a   1.000
_cell.length_b   1.000
_cell.length_c   1.000
_cell.angle_alpha   90.00
_cell.angle_beta   90.00
_cell.angle_gamma   90.00
#
_symmetry.space_group_name_H-M   'P 1'
#
loop_
_entity.id
_entity.type
_entity.pdbx_description
1 polymer ?
#
loop_
_entity_poly.entity_id
_entity_poly.type
_entity_poly.pdbx_seq_one_letter_code
_entity_poly.pdbx_strand_id
1 'polypeptide(L)'
;MPRLKGKQRTNQSKKTTSDSNKEISGASEPAPPPVHHAPAYSLEEIQGYFWPDDNDARKPVSNPAQPKALHDSADRPGQLAYVLLYQGANPSWEPTQTIYATTSWELLPGIPDRRQYDGVMEGLSTEAIEKFATAARNDFVQNIRTASPNPFVPRNQPKQHKGVAVFTQRSDKKDGCFFVFDGRYEIRGVTVLSTKDETLYRTVEEEWAREGRLGAKTTLDDDTAGGPCLPWAVVKFRRDEAAQKKHGNPKVEKQPDSESDGTGETEDSVETGIAVSGLRHGLLSGSLNSKVICLI
;
A
#
# COMPACT_ATOMS: atom_id res chain seq x y z
N MET A 1 6.94 42.15 -34.91
CA MET A 1 6.04 42.13 -33.72
C MET A 1 4.58 42.21 -34.18
N PRO A 2 3.87 41.08 -34.38
CA PRO A 2 2.42 41.10 -34.54
C PRO A 2 1.72 40.57 -33.28
N ARG A 3 0.84 41.41 -32.71
CA ARG A 3 -0.10 41.08 -31.64
C ARG A 3 -1.27 40.29 -32.22
N LEU A 4 -1.52 39.08 -31.72
CA LEU A 4 -2.78 38.36 -31.97
C LEU A 4 -3.71 38.50 -30.76
N LYS A 5 -4.80 39.24 -30.96
CA LYS A 5 -5.97 39.30 -30.09
C LYS A 5 -6.91 38.14 -30.46
N GLY A 6 -7.36 37.35 -29.50
CA GLY A 6 -8.46 36.39 -29.67
C GLY A 6 -9.15 36.14 -28.33
N LYS A 7 -10.23 36.87 -28.01
CA LYS A 7 -11.65 36.59 -28.29
C LYS A 7 -12.29 35.80 -27.14
N GLN A 8 -12.88 36.57 -26.20
CA GLN A 8 -13.74 36.10 -25.12
C GLN A 8 -14.96 35.39 -25.70
N ARG A 9 -15.34 34.24 -25.13
CA ARG A 9 -16.61 33.57 -25.36
C ARG A 9 -17.42 33.58 -24.07
N THR A 10 -18.44 34.43 -24.08
CA THR A 10 -19.51 34.52 -23.10
C THR A 10 -20.62 33.54 -23.52
N ASN A 11 -20.98 32.58 -22.67
CA ASN A 11 -22.21 31.79 -22.79
C ASN A 11 -22.92 31.91 -21.43
N GLN A 12 -23.73 32.95 -21.22
CA GLN A 12 -25.20 32.93 -21.35
C GLN A 12 -25.89 31.82 -20.56
N SER A 13 -26.38 32.21 -19.38
CA SER A 13 -27.49 31.62 -18.65
C SER A 13 -28.67 31.31 -19.57
N LYS A 14 -29.20 30.09 -19.48
CA LYS A 14 -30.55 29.79 -19.95
C LYS A 14 -31.41 29.35 -18.78
N LYS A 15 -32.30 30.26 -18.41
CA LYS A 15 -33.42 30.14 -17.48
C LYS A 15 -34.59 29.48 -18.22
N THR A 16 -35.11 28.39 -17.67
CA THR A 16 -36.41 27.78 -18.03
C THR A 16 -36.98 27.21 -16.74
N THR A 17 -37.83 27.96 -16.03
CA THR A 17 -39.30 27.99 -16.12
C THR A 17 -39.94 26.68 -15.68
N SER A 18 -40.57 26.80 -14.52
CA SER A 18 -41.60 25.98 -13.88
C SER A 18 -42.67 25.47 -14.83
N ASP A 19 -43.13 24.24 -14.65
CA ASP A 19 -44.49 23.98 -14.17
C ASP A 19 -44.82 22.48 -14.11
N SER A 20 -45.58 22.14 -13.07
CA SER A 20 -46.53 21.03 -13.00
C SER A 20 -45.98 19.60 -13.07
N ASN A 21 -45.82 18.94 -11.91
CA ASN A 21 -46.10 17.51 -11.84
C ASN A 21 -46.62 17.07 -10.47
N LYS A 22 -47.95 16.96 -10.40
CA LYS A 22 -48.74 15.86 -9.84
C LYS A 22 -48.14 15.12 -8.63
N GLU A 23 -48.73 15.37 -7.46
CA GLU A 23 -48.67 14.51 -6.27
C GLU A 23 -48.95 13.05 -6.66
N ILE A 24 -47.90 12.24 -6.73
CA ILE A 24 -48.00 10.78 -6.70
C ILE A 24 -47.82 10.39 -5.25
N SER A 25 -48.95 10.07 -4.64
CA SER A 25 -49.10 9.41 -3.35
C SER A 25 -48.15 8.22 -3.18
N GLY A 26 -47.24 8.33 -2.21
CA GLY A 26 -46.96 7.28 -1.23
C GLY A 26 -46.59 5.89 -1.72
N ALA A 27 -45.77 5.76 -2.76
CA ALA A 27 -45.00 4.53 -2.95
C ALA A 27 -43.83 4.59 -1.96
N SER A 28 -43.94 3.84 -0.86
CA SER A 28 -42.85 3.63 0.08
C SER A 28 -41.58 3.25 -0.70
N GLU A 29 -40.58 4.13 -0.66
CA GLU A 29 -39.28 3.91 -1.27
C GLU A 29 -38.79 2.53 -0.80
N PRO A 30 -38.57 1.56 -1.72
CA PRO A 30 -38.15 0.23 -1.33
C PRO A 30 -36.86 0.38 -0.56
N ALA A 31 -36.85 -0.13 0.68
CA ALA A 31 -35.69 -0.07 1.56
C ALA A 31 -34.45 -0.47 0.75
N PRO A 32 -33.36 0.34 0.81
CA PRO A 32 -32.18 0.06 0.03
C PRO A 32 -31.75 -1.38 0.29
N PRO A 33 -31.43 -2.16 -0.76
CA PRO A 33 -31.07 -3.56 -0.59
C PRO A 33 -29.94 -3.66 0.44
N PRO A 34 -29.99 -4.65 1.35
CA PRO A 34 -28.96 -4.81 2.38
C PRO A 34 -27.60 -4.83 1.69
N VAL A 35 -26.75 -3.88 2.05
CA VAL A 35 -25.40 -3.76 1.50
C VAL A 35 -24.65 -4.99 1.99
N HIS A 36 -24.44 -5.96 1.11
CA HIS A 36 -23.60 -7.11 1.42
C HIS A 36 -22.16 -6.60 1.59
N HIS A 37 -21.80 -6.29 2.84
CA HIS A 37 -20.44 -5.91 3.17
C HIS A 37 -19.53 -7.08 2.81
N ALA A 38 -18.50 -6.79 2.02
CA ALA A 38 -17.45 -7.77 1.75
C ALA A 38 -16.84 -8.21 3.08
N PRO A 39 -16.48 -9.50 3.23
CA PRO A 39 -15.87 -9.99 4.45
C PRO A 39 -14.59 -9.20 4.77
N ALA A 40 -14.51 -8.77 6.02
CA ALA A 40 -13.32 -8.16 6.61
C ALA A 40 -12.43 -9.26 7.18
N TYR A 41 -11.11 -9.10 7.01
CA TYR A 41 -10.09 -10.03 7.45
C TYR A 41 -9.02 -9.33 8.28
N SER A 42 -8.50 -9.99 9.31
CA SER A 42 -7.29 -9.56 10.02
C SER A 42 -6.03 -9.85 9.20
N LEU A 43 -4.91 -9.24 9.57
CA LEU A 43 -3.61 -9.57 8.97
C LEU A 43 -3.21 -11.02 9.27
N GLU A 44 -3.43 -11.49 10.51
CA GLU A 44 -3.11 -12.87 10.90
C GLU A 44 -3.96 -13.88 10.13
N GLU A 45 -5.24 -13.60 9.92
CA GLU A 45 -6.14 -14.45 9.15
C GLU A 45 -5.67 -14.61 7.70
N ILE A 46 -5.31 -13.49 7.04
CA ILE A 46 -4.77 -13.52 5.67
C ILE A 46 -3.45 -14.31 5.65
N GLN A 47 -2.55 -14.06 6.60
CA GLN A 47 -1.27 -14.76 6.68
C GLN A 47 -1.48 -16.27 6.89
N GLY A 48 -2.34 -16.68 7.82
CA GLY A 48 -2.66 -18.08 8.08
C GLY A 48 -3.31 -18.79 6.89
N TYR A 49 -4.02 -18.05 6.03
CA TYR A 49 -4.56 -18.63 4.79
C TYR A 49 -3.47 -18.91 3.72
N PHE A 50 -2.50 -18.00 3.55
CA PHE A 50 -1.43 -18.17 2.55
C PHE A 50 -0.22 -18.97 3.06
N TRP A 51 -0.08 -19.04 4.38
CA TRP A 51 0.91 -19.80 5.12
C TRP A 51 0.17 -20.62 6.19
N PRO A 52 -0.66 -21.62 5.78
CA PRO A 52 -1.22 -22.53 6.75
C PRO A 52 -0.05 -23.12 7.52
N ASP A 53 -0.12 -23.03 8.85
CA ASP A 53 0.89 -23.54 9.77
C ASP A 53 1.04 -25.05 9.57
N ASP A 54 1.77 -25.45 8.52
CA ASP A 54 2.39 -26.74 8.49
C ASP A 54 3.43 -26.70 9.61
N ASN A 55 3.38 -27.74 10.44
CA ASN A 55 4.13 -28.03 11.66
C ASN A 55 5.68 -27.97 11.51
N ASP A 56 6.18 -27.40 10.42
CA ASP A 56 7.58 -27.21 10.11
C ASP A 56 8.11 -25.95 10.80
N ALA A 57 9.28 -26.10 11.41
CA ALA A 57 10.08 -25.09 12.10
C ALA A 57 10.55 -23.90 11.21
N ARG A 58 9.83 -23.61 10.11
CA ARG A 58 10.07 -22.55 9.14
C ARG A 58 8.91 -21.57 9.10
N LYS A 59 8.30 -21.22 10.25
CA LYS A 59 7.55 -19.96 10.32
C LYS A 59 8.52 -18.88 9.83
N PRO A 60 8.21 -18.17 8.73
CA PRO A 60 9.05 -17.06 8.34
C PRO A 60 9.10 -16.14 9.54
N VAL A 61 10.31 -15.91 10.07
CA VAL A 61 10.60 -14.86 11.05
C VAL A 61 10.51 -13.52 10.30
N SER A 62 9.42 -13.30 9.57
CA SER A 62 9.04 -11.97 9.11
C SER A 62 8.69 -11.24 10.38
N ASN A 63 9.66 -10.46 10.86
CA ASN A 63 9.48 -9.56 11.96
C ASN A 63 8.18 -8.77 11.68
N PRO A 64 7.10 -8.96 12.48
CA PRO A 64 5.81 -8.30 12.23
C PRO A 64 5.93 -6.78 12.24
N ALA A 65 7.07 -6.27 12.70
CA ALA A 65 7.43 -4.87 12.74
C ALA A 65 7.50 -4.15 11.38
N GLN A 66 7.64 -4.85 10.25
CA GLN A 66 7.74 -4.19 8.94
C GLN A 66 6.56 -4.52 8.02
N PRO A 67 5.63 -3.56 7.79
CA PRO A 67 4.56 -3.72 6.81
C PRO A 67 5.16 -3.82 5.40
N LYS A 68 4.78 -4.87 4.67
CA LYS A 68 5.16 -5.10 3.28
C LYS A 68 3.89 -5.20 2.45
N ALA A 69 3.86 -4.68 1.22
CA ALA A 69 2.72 -4.92 0.32
C ALA A 69 2.83 -6.26 -0.39
N LEU A 70 4.03 -6.67 -0.80
CA LEU A 70 4.22 -7.84 -1.67
C LEU A 70 4.59 -9.06 -0.84
N HIS A 71 3.78 -10.13 -0.97
CA HIS A 71 3.95 -11.37 -0.20
C HIS A 71 3.87 -12.60 -1.10
N ASP A 72 4.66 -13.62 -0.78
CA ASP A 72 4.54 -14.97 -1.34
C ASP A 72 3.64 -15.85 -0.45
N SER A 73 3.55 -17.13 -0.80
CA SER A 73 2.70 -18.10 -0.10
C SER A 73 3.36 -19.47 -0.05
N ALA A 74 2.90 -20.32 0.86
CA ALA A 74 3.36 -21.70 0.98
C ALA A 74 3.18 -22.50 -0.32
N ASP A 75 2.10 -22.25 -1.08
CA ASP A 75 1.86 -22.92 -2.37
C ASP A 75 2.72 -22.37 -3.53
N ARG A 76 3.39 -21.24 -3.34
CA ARG A 76 4.19 -20.52 -4.34
C ARG A 76 5.38 -19.80 -3.71
N PRO A 77 6.33 -20.53 -3.09
CA PRO A 77 7.48 -19.91 -2.44
C PRO A 77 8.31 -19.11 -3.45
N GLY A 78 8.67 -17.88 -3.10
CA GLY A 78 9.46 -16.99 -3.95
C GLY A 78 8.72 -16.42 -5.17
N GLN A 79 7.39 -16.48 -5.20
CA GLN A 79 6.58 -15.83 -6.24
C GLN A 79 5.48 -15.00 -5.60
N LEU A 80 5.14 -13.85 -6.21
CA LEU A 80 4.08 -13.00 -5.70
C LEU A 80 2.75 -13.76 -5.64
N ALA A 81 2.19 -13.84 -4.43
CA ALA A 81 0.99 -14.57 -4.15
C ALA A 81 -0.20 -13.69 -3.82
N TYR A 82 0.02 -12.71 -2.94
CA TYR A 82 -0.96 -11.73 -2.55
C TYR A 82 -0.32 -10.36 -2.30
N VAL A 83 -1.16 -9.34 -2.30
CA VAL A 83 -0.79 -7.94 -2.06
C VAL A 83 -1.66 -7.36 -0.94
N LEU A 84 -1.02 -6.65 -0.02
CA LEU A 84 -1.68 -5.85 1.00
C LEU A 84 -1.54 -4.36 0.67
N LEU A 85 -2.66 -3.69 0.47
CA LEU A 85 -2.70 -2.25 0.20
C LEU A 85 -3.09 -1.52 1.49
N TYR A 86 -2.10 -0.90 2.11
CA TYR A 86 -2.33 -0.07 3.29
C TYR A 86 -2.97 1.27 2.91
N GLN A 87 -3.84 1.77 3.79
CA GLN A 87 -4.59 2.99 3.53
C GLN A 87 -3.62 4.18 3.35
N GLY A 88 -3.68 4.84 2.20
CA GLY A 88 -2.83 5.98 1.86
C GLY A 88 -1.39 5.63 1.45
N ALA A 89 -0.98 4.35 1.44
CA ALA A 89 0.38 3.96 1.04
C ALA A 89 0.57 3.88 -0.49
N ASN A 90 -0.53 3.68 -1.24
CA ASN A 90 -0.50 3.49 -2.70
C ASN A 90 -1.60 4.33 -3.39
N PRO A 91 -1.46 5.66 -3.49
CA PRO A 91 -2.48 6.54 -4.07
C PRO A 91 -2.77 6.24 -5.56
N SER A 92 -1.80 5.66 -6.26
CA SER A 92 -1.93 5.21 -7.65
C SER A 92 -2.83 4.00 -7.88
N TRP A 93 -3.19 3.27 -6.81
CA TRP A 93 -3.91 2.00 -6.94
C TRP A 93 -5.27 2.18 -7.60
N GLU A 94 -6.12 3.07 -7.08
CA GLU A 94 -7.47 3.26 -7.61
C GLU A 94 -7.49 3.69 -9.10
N PRO A 95 -6.74 4.72 -9.54
CA PRO A 95 -6.82 5.18 -10.92
C PRO A 95 -6.07 4.28 -11.92
N THR A 96 -4.96 3.67 -11.51
CA THR A 96 -4.03 3.03 -12.47
C THR A 96 -3.67 1.61 -12.14
N GLN A 97 -4.07 1.09 -10.97
CA GLN A 97 -3.70 -0.25 -10.51
C GLN A 97 -2.17 -0.42 -10.47
N THR A 98 -1.48 0.64 -10.03
CA THR A 98 -0.01 0.68 -9.95
C THR A 98 0.43 0.72 -8.49
N ILE A 99 1.44 -0.09 -8.17
CA ILE A 99 2.10 -0.12 -6.87
C ILE A 99 3.57 0.27 -7.08
N TYR A 100 4.10 1.03 -6.13
CA TYR A 100 5.50 1.36 -6.02
C TYR A 100 6.05 0.60 -4.81
N ALA A 101 7.02 -0.28 -5.02
CA ALA A 101 7.56 -1.16 -3.98
C ALA A 101 9.09 -1.14 -3.98
N THR A 102 9.70 -0.98 -2.80
CA THR A 102 11.13 -1.02 -2.52
C THR A 102 11.54 -2.36 -1.90
N THR A 103 10.58 -3.08 -1.31
CA THR A 103 10.74 -4.36 -0.65
C THR A 103 10.03 -5.48 -1.42
N SER A 104 10.55 -6.70 -1.28
CA SER A 104 9.95 -7.92 -1.85
C SER A 104 9.73 -7.85 -3.37
N TRP A 105 10.46 -6.99 -4.09
CA TRP A 105 10.38 -6.91 -5.55
C TRP A 105 10.95 -8.16 -6.21
N GLU A 106 11.80 -8.93 -5.52
CA GLU A 106 12.28 -10.25 -5.94
C GLU A 106 11.14 -11.27 -6.19
N LEU A 107 9.95 -11.04 -5.62
CA LEU A 107 8.77 -11.86 -5.87
C LEU A 107 8.12 -11.60 -7.23
N LEU A 108 8.52 -10.51 -7.90
CA LEU A 108 7.94 -10.06 -9.15
C LEU A 108 8.56 -10.80 -10.34
N PRO A 109 7.74 -11.09 -11.36
CA PRO A 109 8.21 -11.85 -12.49
C PRO A 109 9.13 -11.06 -13.41
N GLY A 110 10.10 -11.76 -14.00
CA GLY A 110 11.01 -11.20 -14.99
C GLY A 110 12.09 -10.29 -14.41
N ILE A 111 12.12 -10.12 -13.09
CA ILE A 111 13.22 -9.47 -12.39
C ILE A 111 14.36 -10.47 -12.22
N PRO A 112 15.60 -10.13 -12.60
CA PRO A 112 16.75 -11.00 -12.35
C PRO A 112 17.01 -11.15 -10.85
N ASP A 113 17.57 -12.30 -10.47
CA ASP A 113 17.94 -12.60 -9.08
C ASP A 113 18.67 -11.40 -8.45
N ARG A 114 18.22 -10.99 -7.26
CA ARG A 114 18.69 -9.81 -6.52
C ARG A 114 20.20 -9.76 -6.39
N ARG A 115 20.86 -10.93 -6.38
CA ARG A 115 22.32 -11.07 -6.39
C ARG A 115 23.01 -10.32 -7.52
N GLN A 116 22.34 -10.11 -8.66
CA GLN A 116 22.87 -9.29 -9.75
C GLN A 116 22.93 -7.79 -9.41
N TYR A 117 22.10 -7.34 -8.48
CA TYR A 117 22.11 -5.99 -7.93
C TYR A 117 22.91 -5.88 -6.63
N ASP A 118 23.06 -6.98 -5.89
CA ASP A 118 23.85 -7.02 -4.66
C ASP A 118 25.32 -6.69 -4.93
N GLY A 119 25.89 -7.01 -6.10
CA GLY A 119 27.25 -6.55 -6.46
C GLY A 119 27.43 -5.02 -6.48
N VAL A 120 26.34 -4.26 -6.55
CA VAL A 120 26.34 -2.78 -6.44
C VAL A 120 26.07 -2.34 -4.99
N MET A 121 25.40 -3.18 -4.18
CA MET A 121 25.01 -2.86 -2.79
C MET A 121 25.97 -3.43 -1.73
N GLU A 122 26.73 -4.51 -2.00
CA GLU A 122 27.69 -5.13 -1.08
C GLU A 122 28.89 -4.23 -0.75
N GLY A 123 29.09 -3.14 -1.50
CA GLY A 123 30.05 -2.08 -1.18
C GLY A 123 29.50 -0.98 -0.25
N LEU A 124 28.20 -0.97 0.01
CA LEU A 124 27.55 0.01 0.88
C LEU A 124 27.30 -0.66 2.24
N SER A 125 28.24 -0.51 3.18
CA SER A 125 27.98 -0.91 4.56
C SER A 125 26.73 -0.20 5.09
N THR A 126 26.03 -0.77 6.06
CA THR A 126 24.90 -0.09 6.73
C THR A 126 25.29 1.30 7.22
N GLU A 127 26.53 1.49 7.71
CA GLU A 127 27.09 2.80 8.03
C GLU A 127 27.30 3.71 6.81
N ALA A 128 27.61 3.15 5.63
CA ALA A 128 27.72 3.91 4.39
C ALA A 128 26.33 4.33 3.87
N ILE A 129 25.30 3.49 4.00
CA ILE A 129 23.91 3.85 3.67
C ILE A 129 23.45 5.01 4.56
N GLU A 130 23.77 4.95 5.85
CA GLU A 130 23.46 6.00 6.83
C GLU A 130 24.28 7.29 6.57
N LYS A 131 25.58 7.17 6.22
CA LYS A 131 26.42 8.31 5.82
C LYS A 131 26.05 8.92 4.46
N PHE A 132 25.64 8.12 3.49
CA PHE A 132 25.16 8.61 2.18
C PHE A 132 23.86 9.38 2.32
N ALA A 133 22.95 8.95 3.21
CA ALA A 133 21.76 9.71 3.57
C ALA A 133 22.11 11.10 4.16
N THR A 134 23.27 11.24 4.81
CA THR A 134 23.74 12.51 5.37
C THR A 134 24.57 13.36 4.38
N ALA A 135 25.34 12.73 3.48
CA ALA A 135 26.30 13.41 2.59
C ALA A 135 25.75 13.81 1.20
N ALA A 136 24.62 13.24 0.76
CA ALA A 136 24.07 13.49 -0.57
C ALA A 136 23.48 14.89 -0.79
N ARG A 137 23.60 15.81 0.16
CA ARG A 137 22.95 17.13 0.12
C ARG A 137 23.69 18.21 -0.68
N ASN A 138 24.96 18.04 -1.09
CA ASN A 138 25.75 19.17 -1.62
C ASN A 138 26.42 19.06 -3.01
N ASP A 139 26.59 17.90 -3.67
CA ASP A 139 27.45 17.84 -4.88
C ASP A 139 26.91 17.08 -6.12
N PHE A 140 25.64 16.66 -6.14
CA PHE A 140 25.17 15.67 -7.13
C PHE A 140 24.19 16.22 -8.19
N VAL A 141 24.58 17.25 -8.95
CA VAL A 141 23.72 17.80 -10.03
C VAL A 141 24.39 17.86 -11.42
N GLN A 142 25.70 17.63 -11.56
CA GLN A 142 26.39 18.00 -12.82
C GLN A 142 26.81 16.88 -13.78
N ASN A 143 26.59 15.57 -13.51
CA ASN A 143 27.32 14.54 -14.29
C ASN A 143 26.58 13.32 -14.86
N ILE A 144 25.23 13.32 -14.96
CA ILE A 144 24.52 12.16 -15.54
C ILE A 144 23.54 12.61 -16.61
N ARG A 145 24.01 12.76 -17.86
CA ARG A 145 23.17 13.14 -19.01
C ARG A 145 23.21 12.18 -20.21
N THR A 146 23.68 10.94 -20.06
CA THR A 146 24.01 10.13 -21.27
C THR A 146 23.63 8.65 -21.26
N ALA A 147 22.68 8.20 -20.44
CA ALA A 147 22.10 6.86 -20.58
C ALA A 147 20.59 6.94 -20.82
N SER A 148 20.16 6.56 -22.02
CA SER A 148 18.74 6.43 -22.35
C SER A 148 18.18 5.20 -21.59
N PRO A 149 17.06 5.34 -20.85
CA PRO A 149 16.45 4.24 -20.12
C PRO A 149 15.76 3.32 -21.14
N ASN A 150 16.47 2.29 -21.61
CA ASN A 150 15.83 1.22 -22.35
C ASN A 150 14.99 0.41 -21.34
N PRO A 151 13.66 0.36 -21.46
CA PRO A 151 12.86 -0.48 -20.59
C PRO A 151 13.31 -1.92 -20.77
N PHE A 152 13.82 -2.53 -19.70
CA PHE A 152 14.18 -3.94 -19.72
C PHE A 152 12.90 -4.73 -20.00
N VAL A 153 12.76 -5.24 -21.22
CA VAL A 153 11.68 -6.17 -21.58
C VAL A 153 12.22 -7.56 -21.24
N PRO A 154 11.67 -8.25 -20.22
CA PRO A 154 12.13 -9.59 -19.88
C PRO A 154 11.99 -10.49 -21.10
N ARG A 155 13.10 -11.03 -21.60
CA ARG A 155 13.14 -11.85 -22.82
C ARG A 155 12.48 -13.22 -22.66
N ASN A 156 12.18 -13.60 -21.42
CA ASN A 156 11.45 -14.80 -21.08
C ASN A 156 10.02 -14.39 -20.78
N GLN A 157 9.08 -14.79 -21.65
CA GLN A 157 7.66 -14.61 -21.36
C GLN A 157 7.38 -15.24 -19.98
N PRO A 158 6.86 -14.48 -19.02
CA PRO A 158 6.58 -15.02 -17.70
C PRO A 158 5.63 -16.21 -17.88
N LYS A 159 5.99 -17.35 -17.27
CA LYS A 159 5.07 -18.48 -17.12
C LYS A 159 3.76 -17.89 -16.58
N GLN A 160 2.62 -18.22 -17.18
CA GLN A 160 1.31 -17.70 -16.74
C GLN A 160 1.21 -17.70 -15.21
N HIS A 161 1.25 -16.50 -14.61
CA HIS A 161 1.17 -16.39 -13.16
C HIS A 161 -0.28 -16.65 -12.74
N LYS A 162 -0.46 -17.41 -11.65
CA LYS A 162 -1.77 -17.47 -11.00
C LYS A 162 -2.15 -16.05 -10.56
N GLY A 163 -3.41 -15.66 -10.77
CA GLY A 163 -3.90 -14.34 -10.37
C GLY A 163 -3.59 -14.03 -8.90
N VAL A 164 -2.98 -12.87 -8.67
CA VAL A 164 -2.53 -12.34 -7.38
C VAL A 164 -3.73 -11.83 -6.61
N ALA A 165 -3.91 -12.29 -5.37
CA ALA A 165 -4.99 -11.81 -4.51
C ALA A 165 -4.63 -10.44 -3.94
N VAL A 166 -5.53 -9.46 -4.03
CA VAL A 166 -5.29 -8.11 -3.49
C VAL A 166 -6.27 -7.83 -2.37
N PHE A 167 -5.74 -7.31 -1.27
CA PHE A 167 -6.51 -6.90 -0.09
C PHE A 167 -6.27 -5.43 0.19
N THR A 168 -7.34 -4.68 0.42
CA THR A 168 -7.29 -3.26 0.72
C THR A 168 -7.60 -3.02 2.18
N GLN A 169 -6.70 -2.35 2.88
CA GLN A 169 -6.89 -1.93 4.27
C GLN A 169 -8.01 -0.90 4.33
N ARG A 170 -8.92 -1.11 5.28
CA ARG A 170 -9.93 -0.16 5.69
C ARG A 170 -9.81 0.05 7.18
N SER A 171 -10.18 1.25 7.62
CA SER A 171 -10.29 1.58 9.03
C SER A 171 -11.75 1.92 9.34
N ASP A 172 -12.28 1.31 10.40
CA ASP A 172 -13.52 1.74 11.03
C ASP A 172 -13.21 2.23 12.44
N LYS A 173 -13.97 3.21 12.92
CA LYS A 173 -13.86 3.73 14.29
C LYS A 173 -14.14 2.66 15.34
N LYS A 174 -14.95 1.65 15.01
CA LYS A 174 -15.35 0.58 15.95
C LYS A 174 -14.44 -0.64 15.88
N ASP A 175 -14.14 -1.09 14.68
CA ASP A 175 -13.53 -2.41 14.44
C ASP A 175 -12.01 -2.34 14.20
N GLY A 176 -11.43 -1.13 14.27
CA GLY A 176 -10.01 -0.91 14.03
C GLY A 176 -9.62 -1.02 12.55
N CYS A 177 -8.43 -1.54 12.29
CA CYS A 177 -7.90 -1.74 10.94
C CYS A 177 -8.12 -3.18 10.48
N PHE A 178 -8.77 -3.35 9.33
CA PHE A 178 -9.00 -4.65 8.72
C PHE A 178 -8.76 -4.59 7.22
N PHE A 179 -8.69 -5.75 6.59
CA PHE A 179 -8.46 -5.87 5.16
C PHE A 179 -9.71 -6.42 4.47
N VAL A 180 -10.04 -5.86 3.32
CA VAL A 180 -11.13 -6.33 2.47
C VAL A 180 -10.54 -6.88 1.18
N PHE A 181 -10.96 -8.08 0.79
CA PHE A 181 -10.55 -8.65 -0.49
C PHE A 181 -11.10 -7.83 -1.66
N ASP A 182 -10.20 -7.24 -2.44
CA ASP A 182 -10.53 -6.36 -3.56
C ASP A 182 -10.74 -7.16 -4.87
N GLY A 183 -9.95 -8.22 -5.05
CA GLY A 183 -10.07 -9.13 -6.19
C GLY A 183 -8.77 -9.84 -6.54
N ARG A 184 -8.78 -10.52 -7.69
CA ARG A 184 -7.58 -11.12 -8.30
C ARG A 184 -7.08 -10.29 -9.47
N TYR A 185 -5.76 -10.17 -9.55
CA TYR A 185 -5.07 -9.34 -10.52
C TYR A 185 -3.94 -10.09 -11.21
N GLU A 186 -3.70 -9.76 -12.47
CA GLU A 186 -2.51 -10.19 -13.22
C GLU A 186 -1.49 -9.05 -13.25
N ILE A 187 -0.20 -9.40 -13.23
CA ILE A 187 0.89 -8.44 -13.38
C ILE A 187 1.08 -8.19 -14.89
N ARG A 188 0.84 -6.95 -15.32
CA ARG A 188 0.98 -6.54 -16.72
C ARG A 188 2.36 -6.02 -17.08
N GLY A 189 3.06 -5.44 -16.11
CA GLY A 189 4.37 -4.88 -16.33
C GLY A 189 5.08 -4.63 -15.00
N VAL A 190 6.38 -4.80 -15.04
CA VAL A 190 7.28 -4.53 -13.92
C VAL A 190 8.41 -3.68 -14.47
N THR A 191 8.71 -2.58 -13.80
CA THR A 191 9.82 -1.70 -14.16
C THR A 191 10.62 -1.40 -12.91
N VAL A 192 11.87 -1.85 -12.89
CA VAL A 192 12.79 -1.52 -11.80
C VAL A 192 13.45 -0.18 -12.12
N LEU A 193 13.23 0.79 -11.26
CA LEU A 193 13.82 2.11 -11.31
C LEU A 193 15.07 2.14 -10.44
N SER A 194 16.13 2.72 -11.00
CA SER A 194 17.37 2.94 -10.26
C SER A 194 17.17 4.05 -9.22
N THR A 195 17.89 3.94 -8.11
CA THR A 195 17.95 4.94 -7.02
C THR A 195 18.39 6.33 -7.49
N LYS A 196 19.09 6.40 -8.63
CA LYS A 196 19.62 7.63 -9.22
C LYS A 196 18.73 8.20 -10.33
N ASP A 197 17.58 7.58 -10.59
CA ASP A 197 16.69 8.03 -11.64
C ASP A 197 15.86 9.24 -11.16
N GLU A 198 16.14 10.44 -11.67
CA GLU A 198 15.38 11.66 -11.34
C GLU A 198 13.87 11.49 -11.62
N THR A 199 13.51 10.64 -12.59
CA THR A 199 12.11 10.38 -12.93
C THR A 199 11.39 9.62 -11.82
N LEU A 200 12.09 8.77 -11.05
CA LEU A 200 11.54 8.09 -9.88
C LEU A 200 11.12 9.10 -8.82
N TYR A 201 12.02 10.01 -8.44
CA TYR A 201 11.74 11.03 -7.43
C TYR A 201 10.55 11.89 -7.83
N ARG A 202 10.55 12.38 -9.08
CA ARG A 202 9.44 13.19 -9.57
C ARG A 202 8.13 12.40 -9.58
N THR A 203 8.15 11.14 -10.00
CA THR A 203 6.94 10.31 -10.05
C THR A 203 6.40 10.02 -8.66
N VAL A 204 7.27 9.65 -7.71
CA VAL A 204 6.89 9.41 -6.32
C VAL A 204 6.39 10.69 -5.67
N GLU A 205 7.08 11.81 -5.84
CA GLU A 205 6.65 13.11 -5.32
C GLU A 205 5.29 13.54 -5.92
N GLU A 206 5.10 13.41 -7.23
CA GLU A 206 3.83 13.71 -7.90
C GLU A 206 2.67 12.82 -7.43
N GLU A 207 2.94 11.54 -7.17
CA GLU A 207 1.96 10.58 -6.65
C GLU A 207 1.56 10.92 -5.22
N TRP A 208 2.53 11.19 -4.36
CA TRP A 208 2.27 11.50 -2.95
C TRP A 208 1.70 12.92 -2.76
N ALA A 209 2.04 13.87 -3.63
CA ALA A 209 1.47 15.21 -3.62
C ALA A 209 -0.02 15.21 -3.99
N ARG A 210 -0.48 14.24 -4.80
CA ARG A 210 -1.88 14.14 -5.25
C ARG A 210 -2.84 13.76 -4.12
N GLU A 211 -2.37 12.99 -3.15
CA GLU A 211 -3.15 12.53 -1.98
C GLU A 211 -3.43 13.68 -0.98
N GLY A 212 -2.69 14.79 -1.08
CA GLY A 212 -2.87 16.00 -0.26
C GLY A 212 -4.20 16.74 -0.44
N ARG A 213 -5.19 16.20 -1.18
CA ARG A 213 -6.53 16.81 -1.34
C ARG A 213 -7.30 16.97 -0.03
N LEU A 214 -6.88 16.32 1.06
CA LEU A 214 -7.41 16.54 2.41
C LEU A 214 -6.73 17.70 3.18
N GLY A 215 -5.93 18.54 2.52
CA GLY A 215 -5.47 19.83 3.05
C GLY A 215 -4.22 19.77 3.93
N ALA A 216 -3.76 18.59 4.34
CA ALA A 216 -2.45 18.42 4.94
C ALA A 216 -1.45 17.99 3.86
N LYS A 217 -0.58 18.92 3.43
CA LYS A 217 0.67 18.53 2.77
C LYS A 217 1.44 17.71 3.78
N THR A 218 1.41 16.39 3.65
CA THR A 218 2.46 15.57 4.25
C THR A 218 3.70 15.94 3.46
N THR A 219 4.48 16.90 3.95
CA THR A 219 5.90 16.91 3.60
C THR A 219 6.40 15.53 3.97
N LEU A 220 7.01 14.82 3.01
CA LEU A 220 7.79 13.64 3.34
C LEU A 220 8.80 14.17 4.37
N ASP A 221 8.60 13.87 5.66
CA ASP A 221 9.50 14.42 6.68
C ASP A 221 10.91 13.93 6.33
N ASP A 222 11.83 14.88 6.17
CA ASP A 222 13.25 14.67 5.82
C ASP A 222 13.91 13.64 6.75
N ASP A 223 13.36 13.44 7.96
CA ASP A 223 13.81 12.49 8.99
C ASP A 223 13.34 11.04 8.77
N THR A 224 12.56 10.75 7.73
CA THR A 224 12.42 9.39 7.21
C THR A 224 13.71 9.06 6.43
N ALA A 225 14.82 8.95 7.17
CA ALA A 225 16.23 8.94 6.73
C ALA A 225 16.64 7.74 5.86
N GLY A 226 15.68 7.06 5.24
CA GLY A 226 15.86 6.12 4.14
C GLY A 226 15.33 6.73 2.85
N GLY A 227 15.85 7.90 2.44
CA GLY A 227 15.68 8.41 1.06
C GLY A 227 15.93 7.28 0.05
N PRO A 228 15.49 7.36 -1.22
CA PRO A 228 15.36 6.20 -2.12
C PRO A 228 16.72 5.68 -2.62
N CYS A 229 17.49 5.17 -1.68
CA CYS A 229 18.77 4.48 -1.77
C CYS A 229 18.56 3.00 -2.08
N LEU A 230 17.30 2.53 -2.02
CA LEU A 230 16.90 1.21 -2.48
C LEU A 230 16.25 1.33 -3.86
N PRO A 231 16.50 0.37 -4.76
CA PRO A 231 15.81 0.31 -6.03
C PRO A 231 14.30 0.21 -5.81
N TRP A 232 13.53 0.82 -6.69
CA TRP A 232 12.07 0.78 -6.66
C TRP A 232 11.56 -0.07 -7.81
N ALA A 233 10.53 -0.87 -7.57
CA ALA A 233 9.77 -1.56 -8.58
C ALA A 233 8.42 -0.86 -8.78
N VAL A 234 8.16 -0.43 -10.01
CA VAL A 234 6.84 0.01 -10.45
C VAL A 234 6.12 -1.18 -11.03
N VAL A 235 5.05 -1.60 -10.37
CA VAL A 235 4.29 -2.79 -10.74
C VAL A 235 2.91 -2.38 -11.21
N LYS A 236 2.60 -2.70 -12.47
CA LYS A 236 1.29 -2.44 -13.07
C LYS A 236 0.44 -3.70 -13.06
N PHE A 237 -0.73 -3.59 -12.47
CA PHE A 237 -1.70 -4.66 -12.37
C PHE A 237 -2.87 -4.44 -13.34
N ARG A 238 -3.58 -5.52 -13.62
CA ARG A 238 -4.90 -5.50 -14.26
C ARG A 238 -5.79 -6.52 -13.59
N ARG A 239 -7.07 -6.18 -13.40
CA ARG A 239 -8.05 -7.11 -12.84
C ARG A 239 -8.16 -8.36 -13.72
N ASP A 240 -8.00 -9.52 -13.11
CA ASP A 240 -8.05 -10.82 -13.77
C ASP A 240 -9.38 -11.50 -13.44
N GLU A 241 -10.39 -11.20 -14.27
CA GLU A 241 -11.74 -11.77 -14.14
C GLU A 241 -11.74 -13.30 -14.29
N ALA A 242 -10.80 -13.86 -15.06
CA ALA A 242 -10.70 -15.30 -15.25
C ALA A 242 -10.19 -15.98 -13.97
N ALA A 243 -9.14 -15.43 -13.35
CA ALA A 243 -8.68 -15.92 -12.05
C ALA A 243 -9.73 -15.68 -10.96
N GLN A 244 -10.39 -14.52 -10.94
CA GLN A 244 -11.46 -14.21 -9.99
C GLN A 244 -12.62 -15.21 -10.12
N LYS A 245 -13.07 -15.52 -11.34
CA LYS A 245 -14.12 -16.51 -11.58
C LYS A 245 -13.69 -17.93 -11.21
N LYS A 246 -12.43 -18.30 -11.48
CA LYS A 246 -11.90 -19.64 -11.23
C LYS A 246 -11.67 -19.93 -9.75
N HIS A 247 -11.10 -18.97 -9.03
CA HIS A 247 -10.66 -19.16 -7.65
C HIS A 247 -11.60 -18.53 -6.62
N GLY A 248 -12.43 -17.56 -7.03
CA GLY A 248 -13.32 -16.83 -6.13
C GLY A 248 -12.58 -16.06 -5.05
N ASN A 249 -13.35 -15.68 -4.03
CA ASN A 249 -12.82 -15.07 -2.82
C ASN A 249 -12.02 -16.11 -2.02
N PRO A 250 -10.89 -15.70 -1.41
CA PRO A 250 -10.13 -16.58 -0.55
C PRO A 250 -11.02 -17.03 0.63
N LYS A 251 -11.02 -18.33 0.90
CA LYS A 251 -11.74 -18.93 2.03
C LYS A 251 -10.89 -18.81 3.29
N VAL A 252 -10.65 -17.57 3.70
CA VAL A 252 -9.93 -17.28 4.94
C VAL A 252 -10.82 -17.70 6.10
N GLU A 253 -10.35 -18.65 6.89
CA GLU A 253 -11.03 -19.08 8.11
C GLU A 253 -10.91 -17.96 9.14
N LYS A 254 -12.06 -17.55 9.70
CA LYS A 254 -12.05 -16.58 10.78
C LYS A 254 -11.45 -17.23 12.01
N GLN A 255 -10.47 -16.60 12.62
CA GLN A 255 -10.04 -17.05 13.93
C GLN A 255 -11.20 -16.85 14.90
N PRO A 256 -11.46 -17.79 15.82
CA PRO A 256 -12.46 -17.56 16.86
C PRO A 256 -12.06 -16.25 17.54
N ASP A 257 -12.98 -15.28 17.57
CA ASP A 257 -12.77 -14.03 18.28
C ASP A 257 -12.27 -14.44 19.66
N SER A 258 -11.00 -14.15 19.97
CA SER A 258 -10.45 -14.43 21.28
C SER A 258 -11.29 -13.55 22.20
N GLU A 259 -12.31 -14.15 22.81
CA GLU A 259 -13.18 -13.48 23.76
C GLU A 259 -12.22 -12.88 24.78
N SER A 260 -11.97 -11.58 24.60
CA SER A 260 -11.12 -10.79 25.47
C SER A 260 -11.88 -10.83 26.77
N ASP A 261 -11.54 -11.81 27.60
CA ASP A 261 -12.25 -12.16 28.81
C ASP A 261 -12.30 -10.89 29.63
N GLY A 262 -13.44 -10.23 29.55
CA GLY A 262 -13.65 -8.85 29.98
C GLY A 262 -13.81 -8.83 31.49
N THR A 263 -12.86 -9.42 32.20
CA THR A 263 -12.71 -9.31 33.65
C THR A 263 -12.19 -7.92 33.98
N GLY A 264 -13.00 -6.93 33.64
CA GLY A 264 -13.01 -5.65 34.31
C GLY A 264 -13.60 -5.86 35.69
N GLU A 265 -12.80 -6.41 36.60
CA GLU A 265 -12.96 -6.12 38.01
C GLU A 265 -12.61 -4.64 38.18
N THR A 266 -13.65 -3.81 38.13
CA THR A 266 -13.66 -2.48 38.74
C THR A 266 -13.49 -2.66 40.25
N GLU A 267 -12.25 -2.83 40.70
CA GLU A 267 -11.92 -2.61 42.11
C GLU A 267 -11.59 -1.13 42.32
N ASP A 268 -12.48 -0.47 43.07
CA ASP A 268 -12.27 0.80 43.76
C ASP A 268 -10.95 0.75 44.56
N SER A 269 -9.86 1.22 43.96
CA SER A 269 -8.58 1.37 44.66
C SER A 269 -8.53 2.74 45.33
N VAL A 270 -8.82 2.70 46.63
CA VAL A 270 -8.66 3.79 47.60
C VAL A 270 -7.21 4.29 47.59
N GLU A 271 -7.10 5.60 47.45
CA GLU A 271 -5.90 6.43 47.54
C GLU A 271 -5.11 6.13 48.83
N THR A 272 -3.99 5.43 48.72
CA THR A 272 -2.92 5.49 49.74
C THR A 272 -1.56 5.58 49.04
N GLY A 273 -0.91 6.72 49.22
CA GLY A 273 0.37 7.03 48.63
C GLY A 273 1.50 6.20 49.23
N ILE A 274 2.17 5.42 48.39
CA ILE A 274 3.55 5.01 48.57
C ILE A 274 4.22 5.06 47.19
N ALA A 275 5.19 5.96 47.05
CA ALA A 275 6.02 6.07 45.86
C ALA A 275 6.96 4.85 45.77
N VAL A 276 6.69 3.95 44.84
CA VAL A 276 7.64 2.92 44.39
C VAL A 276 7.70 2.96 42.87
N SER A 277 8.88 3.24 42.36
CA SER A 277 9.25 3.30 40.95
C SER A 277 9.13 1.90 40.32
N GLY A 278 7.93 1.58 39.83
CA GLY A 278 7.63 0.33 39.12
C GLY A 278 7.47 0.58 37.63
N LEU A 279 8.37 0.00 36.85
CA LEU A 279 8.41 -0.03 35.39
C LEU A 279 7.07 -0.57 34.84
N ARG A 280 6.19 0.33 34.39
CA ARG A 280 4.96 -0.04 33.68
C ARG A 280 5.24 -0.08 32.19
N HIS A 281 5.06 -1.24 31.58
CA HIS A 281 4.93 -1.38 30.13
C HIS A 281 3.64 -0.67 29.71
N GLY A 282 3.79 0.56 29.21
CA GLY A 282 2.73 1.29 28.56
C GLY A 282 2.38 0.61 27.24
N LEU A 283 1.20 -0.02 27.19
CA LEU A 283 0.49 -0.23 25.94
C LEU A 283 0.22 1.16 25.34
N LEU A 284 0.93 1.46 24.27
CA LEU A 284 0.79 2.67 23.48
C LEU A 284 -0.60 2.66 22.83
N SER A 285 -1.59 3.17 23.54
CA SER A 285 -2.72 3.91 22.95
C SER A 285 -2.19 5.27 22.44
N GLY A 286 -1.15 5.22 21.61
CA GLY A 286 -0.74 6.35 20.80
C GLY A 286 -1.71 6.43 19.65
N SER A 287 -2.37 7.58 19.51
CA SER A 287 -3.01 7.97 18.25
C SER A 287 -1.98 7.79 17.14
N LEU A 288 -2.07 6.67 16.41
CA LEU A 288 -1.29 6.32 15.23
C LEU A 288 -1.76 7.20 14.05
N ASN A 289 -1.68 8.51 14.24
CA ASN A 289 -1.53 9.46 13.15
C ASN A 289 -0.04 9.65 12.80
N SER A 290 0.84 8.76 13.29
CA SER A 290 2.08 8.48 12.58
C SER A 290 1.67 7.91 11.23
N LYS A 291 1.57 8.80 10.24
CA LYS A 291 1.76 8.46 8.84
C LYS A 291 3.17 7.88 8.74
N VAL A 292 3.34 6.64 9.19
CA VAL A 292 4.42 5.81 8.72
C VAL A 292 4.11 5.69 7.25
N ILE A 293 4.71 6.58 6.47
CA ILE A 293 4.89 6.39 5.04
C ILE A 293 5.69 5.11 4.99
N CYS A 294 4.98 3.99 4.95
CA CYS A 294 5.55 2.73 4.59
C CYS A 294 5.97 2.97 3.15
N LEU A 295 7.23 3.39 2.98
CA LEU A 295 7.95 3.22 1.74
C LEU A 295 8.08 1.70 1.60
N ILE A 296 6.99 1.08 1.16
CA ILE A 296 6.92 -0.33 0.83
C ILE A 296 7.86 -0.59 -0.31
#